data_AF-A0A9W4M0T8-F1
#
_entry.id   AF-A0A9W4M0T8-F1
#
_cell.length_a   1.000
_cell.length_b   1.000
_cell.length_c   1.000
_cell.angle_alpha   90.00
_cell.angle_beta   90.00
_cell.angle_gamma   90.00
#
_symmetry.space_group_name_H-M   'P 1'
#
loop_
_entity.id
_entity.type
_entity.pdbx_description
1 polymer ?
#
loop_
_entity_poly.entity_id
_entity_poly.type
_entity_poly.pdbx_seq_one_letter_code
_entity_poly.pdbx_strand_id
1 'polypeptide(L)'
;MPNNNRLNPKSLLTVGSAIVLVAVELLCVALAGGWALAGLFQLGTTVEYAFMGIFTLLALWGIVAFSRSALKVEPVFGPDSH
;
A
#
# COMPACT_ATOMS: atom_id res chain seq x y z
N MET A 1 28.03 -10.34 -22.30
CA MET A 1 26.89 -11.28 -22.22
C MET A 1 25.64 -10.47 -21.93
N PRO A 2 24.58 -10.51 -22.75
CA PRO A 2 23.32 -9.84 -22.42
C PRO A 2 22.71 -10.49 -21.18
N ASN A 3 22.63 -9.78 -20.06
CA ASN A 3 21.95 -10.28 -18.85
C ASN A 3 20.44 -10.32 -19.11
N ASN A 4 19.91 -11.51 -19.37
CA ASN A 4 18.47 -11.73 -19.50
C ASN A 4 17.88 -11.81 -18.08
N ASN A 5 17.73 -10.67 -17.39
CA ASN A 5 16.98 -10.59 -16.14
C ASN A 5 15.50 -10.92 -16.43
N ARG A 6 15.16 -12.22 -16.41
CA ARG A 6 13.78 -12.68 -16.62
C ARG A 6 13.01 -12.45 -15.34
N LEU A 7 12.09 -11.50 -15.38
CA LEU A 7 11.10 -11.28 -14.32
C LEU A 7 10.33 -12.58 -14.11
N ASN A 8 10.27 -13.10 -12.88
CA ASN A 8 9.43 -14.25 -12.57
C ASN A 8 7.96 -13.79 -12.42
N PRO A 9 7.07 -14.07 -13.38
CA PRO A 9 5.71 -13.53 -13.38
C PRO A 9 4.85 -14.05 -12.22
N LYS A 10 5.18 -15.23 -11.65
CA LYS A 10 4.44 -15.79 -10.51
C LYS A 10 4.69 -15.01 -9.22
N SER A 11 5.96 -14.73 -8.90
CA SER A 11 6.32 -13.87 -7.77
C SER A 11 5.76 -12.45 -7.95
N LEU A 12 5.78 -11.92 -9.18
CA LEU A 12 5.20 -10.62 -9.47
C LEU A 12 3.69 -10.57 -9.18
N LEU A 13 2.96 -11.64 -9.53
CA LEU A 13 1.52 -11.75 -9.28
C LEU A 13 1.22 -11.86 -7.78
N THR A 14 2.01 -12.63 -7.03
CA THR A 14 1.88 -12.78 -5.57
C THR A 14 2.15 -11.46 -4.85
N VAL A 15 3.30 -10.82 -5.10
CA VAL A 15 3.65 -9.51 -4.53
C VAL A 15 2.59 -8.47 -4.91
N GLY A 16 2.21 -8.41 -6.19
CA GLY A 16 1.24 -7.44 -6.68
C GLY A 16 -0.12 -7.59 -6.00
N SER A 17 -0.60 -8.83 -5.84
CA SER A 17 -1.86 -9.11 -5.16
C SER A 17 -1.83 -8.68 -3.69
N ALA A 18 -0.73 -8.97 -2.99
CA ALA A 18 -0.55 -8.58 -1.60
C ALA A 18 -0.53 -7.04 -1.45
N ILE A 19 0.16 -6.33 -2.35
CA ILE A 19 0.19 -4.86 -2.35
C ILE A 19 -1.20 -4.28 -2.55
N VAL A 20 -1.97 -4.81 -3.49
CA VAL A 20 -3.33 -4.34 -3.78
C VAL A 20 -4.27 -4.58 -2.61
N LEU A 21 -4.23 -5.77 -1.99
CA LEU A 21 -5.00 -6.09 -0.78
C LEU A 21 -4.75 -5.06 0.32
N VAL A 22 -3.48 -4.88 0.68
CA VAL A 22 -3.08 -3.94 1.74
C VAL A 22 -3.46 -2.50 1.38
N ALA A 23 -3.33 -2.11 0.11
CA ALA A 23 -3.68 -0.77 -0.32
C ALA A 23 -5.17 -0.45 -0.19
N VAL A 24 -6.04 -1.40 -0.58
CA VAL A 24 -7.48 -1.22 -0.44
C VAL A 24 -7.88 -1.16 1.03
N GLU A 25 -7.32 -2.04 1.87
CA GLU A 25 -7.60 -2.05 3.31
C GLU A 25 -7.20 -0.72 3.96
N LEU A 26 -5.98 -0.24 3.69
CA LEU A 26 -5.48 1.02 4.24
C LEU A 26 -6.31 2.22 3.79
N LEU A 27 -6.75 2.26 2.54
CA LEU A 27 -7.63 3.33 2.05
C LEU A 27 -9.01 3.28 2.71
N CYS A 28 -9.62 2.11 2.83
CA CYS A 28 -10.91 1.95 3.51
C CYS A 28 -10.83 2.33 4.98
N VAL A 29 -9.80 1.88 5.70
CA VAL A 29 -9.56 2.23 7.12
C VAL A 29 -9.32 3.73 7.28
N ALA A 30 -8.54 4.34 6.38
CA ALA A 30 -8.30 5.78 6.38
C ALA A 30 -9.59 6.59 6.16
N LEU A 31 -10.40 6.21 5.17
CA LEU A 31 -11.65 6.91 4.87
C LEU A 31 -12.71 6.70 5.96
N ALA A 32 -12.92 5.46 6.41
CA ALA A 32 -13.86 5.15 7.47
C ALA A 32 -13.43 5.77 8.81
N GLY A 33 -12.13 5.68 9.13
CA GLY A 33 -11.54 6.28 10.33
C GLY A 33 -11.60 7.80 10.32
N GLY A 34 -11.28 8.43 9.18
CA GLY A 34 -11.35 9.88 9.02
C GLY A 34 -12.77 10.42 9.19
N TRP A 35 -13.76 9.75 8.60
CA TRP A 35 -15.16 10.11 8.79
C TRP A 35 -15.62 9.89 10.24
N ALA A 36 -15.29 8.75 10.85
CA ALA A 36 -15.68 8.43 12.22
C ALA A 36 -15.06 9.39 13.25
N LEU A 37 -13.79 9.75 13.10
CA LEU A 37 -13.10 10.66 14.00
C LEU A 37 -13.60 12.10 13.85
N ALA A 38 -13.83 12.56 12.61
CA ALA A 38 -14.42 13.87 12.38
C ALA A 38 -15.84 13.99 13.00
N GLY A 39 -16.65 12.94 12.86
CA GLY A 39 -17.97 12.84 13.47
C GLY A 39 -17.94 12.84 15.00
N LEU A 40 -17.00 12.11 15.61
CA LEU A 40 -16.87 12.02 17.07
C LEU A 40 -16.56 13.37 17.73
N PHE A 41 -15.78 14.21 17.03
CA PHE A 41 -15.39 15.52 17.52
C PHE A 41 -16.42 16.62 17.21
N GLN A 42 -17.47 16.37 16.39
CA GLN A 42 -18.50 17.36 16.01
C GLN A 42 -17.91 18.67 15.45
N LEU A 43 -16.71 18.61 14.88
CA LEU A 43 -15.79 19.75 14.75
C LEU A 43 -15.99 20.57 13.46
N GLY A 44 -17.11 20.38 12.76
CA GLY A 44 -17.42 21.07 11.51
C GLY A 44 -16.57 20.63 10.32
N THR A 45 -16.93 21.09 9.13
CA THR A 45 -16.37 20.62 7.85
C THR A 45 -14.86 20.80 7.74
N THR A 46 -14.27 21.81 8.39
CA THR A 46 -12.82 22.10 8.36
C THR A 46 -11.98 20.92 8.89
N VAL A 47 -12.42 20.30 9.97
CA VAL A 47 -11.66 19.23 10.64
C VAL A 47 -11.90 17.89 9.95
N GLU A 48 -13.06 17.71 9.33
CA GLU A 48 -13.35 16.59 8.44
C GLU A 48 -12.34 16.54 7.28
N TYR A 49 -12.11 17.67 6.60
CA TYR A 49 -11.07 17.77 5.56
C TYR A 49 -9.65 17.54 6.11
N ALA A 50 -9.34 18.03 7.33
CA ALA A 50 -8.04 17.82 7.95
C ALA A 50 -7.78 16.33 8.25
N PHE A 51 -8.75 15.64 8.84
CA PHE A 51 -8.67 14.19 9.08
C PHE A 51 -8.59 13.43 7.75
N MET A 52 -9.41 13.76 6.76
CA MET A 52 -9.37 13.11 5.46
C MET A 52 -7.99 13.24 4.80
N GLY A 53 -7.35 14.42 4.91
CA GLY A 53 -5.98 14.64 4.43
C GLY A 53 -4.94 13.82 5.19
N ILE A 54 -4.96 13.86 6.53
CA ILE A 54 -4.00 13.12 7.37
C ILE A 54 -4.14 11.61 7.16
N PHE A 55 -5.37 11.09 7.12
CA PHE A 55 -5.64 9.67 6.93
C PHE A 55 -5.24 9.20 5.54
N THR A 56 -5.47 10.01 4.49
CA THR A 56 -5.00 9.70 3.14
C THR A 56 -3.48 9.65 3.07
N LEU A 57 -2.78 10.59 3.73
CA LEU A 57 -1.33 10.59 3.82
C LEU A 57 -0.80 9.36 4.58
N LEU A 58 -1.46 8.96 5.67
CA LEU A 58 -1.13 7.74 6.42
C LEU A 58 -1.33 6.48 5.57
N ALA A 59 -2.44 6.38 4.83
CA ALA A 59 -2.68 5.26 3.93
C ALA A 59 -1.62 5.18 2.83
N LEU A 60 -1.32 6.31 2.17
CA LEU A 60 -0.26 6.38 1.16
C LEU A 60 1.10 5.97 1.73
N TRP A 61 1.44 6.45 2.93
CA TRP A 61 2.68 6.08 3.59
C TRP A 61 2.75 4.58 3.89
N GLY A 62 1.68 3.99 4.42
CA GLY A 62 1.58 2.55 4.67
C GLY A 62 1.72 1.71 3.41
N ILE A 63 1.07 2.11 2.31
CA ILE A 63 1.17 1.46 0.99
C ILE A 63 2.62 1.48 0.50
N VAL A 64 3.30 2.62 0.58
CA VAL A 64 4.69 2.76 0.13
C VAL A 64 5.64 1.93 0.99
N ALA A 65 5.46 1.93 2.32
CA ALA A 65 6.28 1.13 3.23
C ALA A 65 6.10 -0.38 2.99
N PHE A 66 4.85 -0.82 2.80
CA PHE A 66 4.54 -2.21 2.48
C PHE A 66 5.07 -2.60 1.11
N SER A 67 4.84 -1.79 0.07
CA SER A 67 5.34 -2.03 -1.29
C SER A 67 6.86 -2.18 -1.31
N ARG A 68 7.59 -1.30 -0.61
CA ARG A 68 9.06 -1.43 -0.46
C ARG A 68 9.47 -2.71 0.25
N SER A 69 8.73 -3.13 1.27
CA SER A 69 9.01 -4.36 2.01
C SER A 69 8.73 -5.61 1.16
N ALA A 70 7.62 -5.63 0.44
CA ALA A 70 7.22 -6.72 -0.43
C ALA A 70 8.21 -6.90 -1.61
N LEU A 71 8.65 -5.79 -2.21
CA LEU A 71 9.69 -5.80 -3.26
C LEU A 71 11.08 -6.22 -2.75
N LYS A 72 11.34 -6.11 -1.44
CA LYS A 72 12.60 -6.50 -0.81
C LYS A 72 12.60 -7.96 -0.36
N VAL A 73 11.44 -8.52 -0.05
CA VAL A 73 11.28 -9.90 0.44
C VAL A 73 11.27 -10.93 -0.69
N GLU A 74 10.69 -10.60 -1.86
CA GLU A 74 10.75 -11.49 -3.03
C GLU A 74 11.87 -11.06 -4.00
N PRO A 75 12.92 -11.88 -4.22
CA PRO A 75 13.82 -11.67 -5.33
C PRO A 75 13.04 -11.94 -6.63
N VAL A 76 12.61 -10.86 -7.29
CA VAL A 76 11.95 -10.91 -8.62
C VAL A 76 12.86 -11.54 -9.69
N PHE A 77 14.16 -11.67 -9.37
CA PHE A 77 15.17 -12.41 -10.12
C PHE A 77 15.42 -13.75 -9.42
N GLY A 78 14.86 -14.83 -9.96
CA GLY A 78 15.21 -16.19 -9.51
C GLY A 78 16.61 -16.57 -10.00
N PRO A 79 17.45 -17.22 -9.18
CA PRO A 79 18.67 -17.83 -9.66
C PRO A 79 18.33 -18.93 -10.68
N ASP A 80 19.10 -18.94 -11.75
CA ASP A 80 19.14 -19.93 -12.81
C ASP A 80 19.29 -21.34 -12.22
N SER A 81 18.18 -22.09 -12.18
CA SER A 81 18.21 -23.53 -11.95
C SER A 81 18.60 -24.20 -13.27
N HIS A 82 19.83 -24.70 -13.28
CA HIS A 82 20.43 -25.60 -14.28
C HIS A 82 19.58 -26.85 -14.55
#